data_AF-A0A3C0QIS8-F1
#
_entry.id   AF-A0A3C0QIS8-F1
#
_cell.length_a   1.000
_cell.length_b   1.000
_cell.length_c   1.000
_cell.angle_alpha   90.00
_cell.angle_beta   90.00
_cell.angle_gamma   90.00
#
_symmetry.space_group_name_H-M   'P 1'
#
loop_
_entity.id
_entity.type
_entity.pdbx_description
1 polymer ?
#
loop_
_entity_poly.entity_id
_entity_poly.type
_entity_poly.pdbx_seq_one_letter_code
_entity_poly.pdbx_strand_id
1 'polypeptide(L)'
;MKNFINSDLSLEDLLKLFSTFSKIEANKNTIYTLEASSTELEGEGIIYLPDVGGLSALFKKDQIPSEETVVSEKTIDIIILNGVGTPGIAKELAIVLNSQVYESGKNKFFIPTEPGTDGLGNADNFNYASTQIIVYSSSEASVVNAANELKDIIGVGNIDIREDEAAGSDIIIILGADYSPGSDVEAEPVEISGIVEMVILNGEGTARLASTVQGILEGHFNTDSKVIEVTETRDADNWGYTQTEIIIYTDGEGINAFAEQIQERLGAGIIKKSDNNIDDVDMTIILGSDYTSQ
;
A
#
# COMPACT_ATOMS: atom_id res chain seq x y z
N MET A 1 -43.68 -30.64 -23.20
CA MET A 1 -44.56 -30.37 -22.05
C MET A 1 -44.30 -28.95 -21.59
N LYS A 2 -45.28 -28.05 -21.72
CA LYS A 2 -45.16 -26.67 -21.19
C LYS A 2 -45.39 -26.74 -19.69
N ASN A 3 -44.32 -26.79 -18.90
CA ASN A 3 -44.41 -26.68 -17.44
C ASN A 3 -44.69 -25.21 -17.10
N PHE A 4 -45.96 -24.87 -16.99
CA PHE A 4 -46.36 -23.61 -16.37
C PHE A 4 -46.15 -23.77 -14.86
N ILE A 5 -45.21 -23.01 -14.30
CA ILE A 5 -45.13 -22.82 -12.86
C ILE A 5 -46.36 -21.98 -12.50
N ASN A 6 -47.34 -22.58 -11.84
CA ASN A 6 -48.46 -21.84 -11.28
C ASN A 6 -47.98 -21.29 -9.93
N SER A 7 -47.80 -19.97 -9.86
CA SER A 7 -47.28 -19.29 -8.67
C SER A 7 -48.15 -18.09 -8.37
N ASP A 8 -48.39 -17.84 -7.09
CA ASP A 8 -49.08 -16.64 -6.61
C ASP A 8 -48.19 -15.38 -6.67
N LEU A 9 -46.92 -15.54 -7.08
CA LEU A 9 -45.99 -14.43 -7.24
C LEU A 9 -46.30 -13.61 -8.49
N SER A 10 -46.10 -12.30 -8.39
CA SER A 10 -46.21 -11.41 -9.55
C SER A 10 -45.14 -11.74 -10.60
N LEU A 11 -45.38 -11.35 -11.86
CA LEU A 11 -44.40 -11.54 -12.94
C LEU A 11 -43.07 -10.83 -12.63
N GLU A 12 -43.14 -9.67 -11.98
CA GLU A 12 -41.96 -8.91 -11.57
C GLU A 12 -41.15 -9.65 -10.51
N ASP A 13 -41.81 -10.23 -9.50
CA ASP A 13 -41.15 -11.00 -8.45
C ASP A 13 -40.57 -12.29 -8.98
N LEU A 14 -41.26 -12.97 -9.91
CA LEU A 14 -40.73 -14.12 -10.62
C LEU A 14 -39.46 -13.77 -11.41
N LEU A 15 -39.46 -12.66 -12.14
CA LEU A 15 -38.27 -12.22 -12.90
C LEU A 15 -37.10 -11.86 -11.99
N LYS A 16 -37.36 -11.19 -10.86
CA LYS A 16 -36.33 -10.94 -9.83
C LYS A 16 -35.76 -12.25 -9.32
N LEU A 17 -36.62 -13.21 -8.96
CA LEU A 17 -36.22 -14.52 -8.48
C LEU A 17 -35.35 -15.27 -9.49
N PHE A 18 -35.75 -15.33 -10.76
CA PHE A 18 -34.97 -15.96 -11.83
C PHE A 18 -33.62 -15.25 -12.06
N SER A 19 -33.59 -13.92 -12.00
CA SER A 19 -32.35 -13.14 -12.16
C SER A 19 -31.35 -13.39 -11.01
N THR A 20 -31.86 -13.65 -9.81
CA THR A 20 -31.03 -14.02 -8.66
C THR A 20 -30.47 -15.42 -8.85
N PHE A 21 -31.31 -16.39 -9.24
CA PHE A 21 -30.87 -17.77 -9.49
C PHE A 21 -29.93 -17.90 -10.68
N SER A 22 -30.06 -17.09 -11.74
CA SER A 22 -29.16 -17.14 -12.89
C SER A 22 -27.72 -16.73 -12.58
N LYS A 23 -27.49 -16.04 -11.46
CA LYS A 23 -26.16 -15.66 -10.99
C LYS A 23 -25.48 -16.77 -10.18
N ILE A 24 -26.21 -17.81 -9.80
CA ILE A 24 -25.67 -18.94 -9.05
C ILE A 24 -25.07 -19.93 -10.05
N GLU A 25 -23.77 -20.19 -9.92
CA GLU A 25 -23.08 -21.18 -10.74
C GLU A 25 -23.73 -22.57 -10.56
N ALA A 26 -23.82 -23.35 -11.64
CA ALA A 26 -24.55 -24.62 -11.63
C ALA A 26 -24.01 -25.63 -10.60
N ASN A 27 -22.70 -25.60 -10.34
CA ASN A 27 -21.99 -26.41 -9.36
C ASN A 27 -22.18 -25.96 -7.89
N LYS A 28 -22.79 -24.79 -7.66
CA LYS A 28 -23.11 -24.26 -6.32
C LYS A 28 -24.57 -24.50 -5.91
N ASN A 29 -25.35 -25.21 -6.74
CA ASN A 29 -26.73 -25.58 -6.41
C ASN A 29 -26.78 -26.95 -5.74
N THR A 30 -27.44 -27.02 -4.59
CA THR A 30 -27.70 -28.28 -3.88
C THR A 30 -29.20 -28.60 -3.88
N ILE A 31 -29.55 -29.84 -4.17
CA ILE A 31 -30.95 -30.32 -4.17
C ILE A 31 -31.13 -31.21 -2.95
N TYR A 32 -32.11 -30.87 -2.10
CA TYR A 32 -32.51 -31.67 -0.94
C TYR A 32 -33.94 -32.18 -1.11
N THR A 33 -34.15 -33.47 -0.82
CA THR A 33 -35.48 -34.07 -0.76
C THR A 33 -35.99 -34.00 0.67
N LEU A 34 -37.17 -33.40 0.87
CA LEU A 34 -37.85 -33.41 2.17
C LEU A 34 -38.71 -34.66 2.29
N GLU A 35 -38.68 -35.30 3.45
CA GLU A 35 -39.65 -36.34 3.78
C GLU A 35 -41.03 -35.70 3.95
N ALA A 36 -42.09 -36.44 3.59
CA ALA A 36 -43.47 -35.96 3.72
C ALA A 36 -44.25 -36.88 4.65
N SER A 37 -45.00 -36.28 5.56
CA SER A 37 -46.00 -36.97 6.37
C SER A 37 -47.35 -36.92 5.67
N SER A 38 -48.18 -37.94 5.81
CA SER A 38 -49.53 -37.94 5.27
C SER A 38 -50.57 -37.81 6.37
N THR A 39 -51.61 -37.02 6.12
CA THR A 39 -52.78 -36.91 7.00
C THR A 39 -54.05 -36.97 6.16
N GLU A 40 -55.09 -37.58 6.71
CA GLU A 40 -56.38 -37.70 6.03
C GLU A 40 -57.26 -36.52 6.45
N LEU A 41 -57.67 -35.70 5.49
CA LEU A 41 -58.58 -34.59 5.72
C LEU A 41 -59.99 -35.03 5.35
N GLU A 42 -60.92 -34.89 6.31
CA GLU A 42 -62.31 -35.33 6.11
C GLU A 42 -62.93 -34.67 4.88
N GLY A 43 -63.24 -35.49 3.87
CA GLY A 43 -63.86 -35.07 2.61
C GLY A 43 -62.89 -34.73 1.47
N GLU A 44 -61.58 -34.64 1.72
CA GLU A 44 -60.58 -34.21 0.71
C GLU A 44 -59.47 -35.25 0.45
N GLY A 45 -59.47 -36.36 1.18
CA GLY A 45 -58.54 -37.48 0.97
C GLY A 45 -57.20 -37.31 1.70
N ILE A 46 -56.19 -38.06 1.26
CA ILE A 46 -54.86 -38.06 1.88
C ILE A 46 -54.05 -36.87 1.37
N ILE A 47 -53.66 -35.98 2.28
CA ILE A 47 -52.78 -34.84 2.00
C ILE A 47 -51.37 -35.16 2.50
N TYR A 48 -50.37 -34.87 1.67
CA TYR A 48 -48.96 -34.97 2.02
C TYR A 48 -48.44 -33.60 2.45
N LEU A 49 -48.01 -33.51 3.71
CA LEU A 49 -47.41 -32.33 4.30
C LEU A 49 -45.90 -32.55 4.39
N PRO A 50 -45.07 -31.69 3.77
CA PRO A 50 -43.63 -31.78 3.89
C PRO A 50 -43.21 -31.60 5.35
N ASP A 51 -42.30 -32.44 5.83
CA ASP A 51 -41.72 -32.30 7.15
C ASP A 51 -40.71 -31.16 7.15
N VAL A 52 -41.19 -30.01 7.61
CA VAL A 52 -40.41 -28.78 7.73
C VAL A 52 -39.60 -28.70 9.03
N GLY A 53 -39.79 -29.62 9.97
CA GLY A 53 -39.08 -29.60 11.26
C GLY A 53 -37.56 -29.79 11.09
N GLY A 54 -37.18 -30.56 10.07
CA GLY A 54 -35.78 -30.79 9.68
C GLY A 54 -35.15 -29.69 8.82
N LEU A 55 -35.91 -28.67 8.36
CA LEU A 55 -35.34 -27.60 7.51
C LEU A 55 -34.20 -26.87 8.20
N SER A 56 -34.36 -26.60 9.51
CA SER A 56 -33.30 -25.98 10.32
C SER A 56 -32.01 -26.80 10.35
N ALA A 57 -32.10 -28.13 10.20
CA ALA A 57 -30.96 -29.02 10.12
C ALA A 57 -30.30 -29.02 8.73
N LEU A 58 -31.05 -28.72 7.65
CA LEU A 58 -30.46 -28.54 6.31
C LEU A 58 -29.56 -27.30 6.25
N PHE A 59 -30.01 -26.19 6.81
CA PHE A 59 -29.18 -24.98 6.95
C PHE A 59 -28.02 -25.14 7.95
N LYS A 60 -28.05 -26.19 8.79
CA LYS A 60 -26.92 -26.62 9.63
C LYS A 60 -26.04 -27.66 8.95
N LYS A 61 -26.53 -28.40 7.95
CA LYS A 61 -25.77 -29.41 7.20
C LYS A 61 -24.88 -28.77 6.14
N ASP A 62 -25.26 -27.59 5.66
CA ASP A 62 -24.42 -26.66 4.90
C ASP A 62 -23.61 -25.71 5.80
N GLN A 63 -23.69 -25.92 7.12
CA GLN A 63 -22.45 -25.89 7.90
C GLN A 63 -21.75 -27.25 7.72
N ILE A 64 -21.45 -27.64 6.47
CA ILE A 64 -20.04 -27.97 6.20
C ILE A 64 -19.38 -26.78 6.87
N PRO A 65 -18.54 -26.95 7.92
CA PRO A 65 -17.75 -25.81 8.34
C PRO A 65 -17.32 -25.27 6.99
N SER A 66 -17.63 -23.99 6.72
CA SER A 66 -16.74 -23.29 5.84
C SER A 66 -15.41 -23.87 6.28
N GLU A 67 -14.59 -24.32 5.36
CA GLU A 67 -13.27 -23.88 5.66
C GLU A 67 -13.48 -22.34 5.87
N GLU A 68 -13.76 -21.85 7.10
CA GLU A 68 -12.69 -21.61 8.05
C GLU A 68 -11.49 -22.41 7.52
N THR A 69 -10.97 -21.96 6.36
CA THR A 69 -9.79 -21.15 6.35
C THR A 69 -9.84 -20.52 7.72
N VAL A 70 -9.33 -21.29 8.68
CA VAL A 70 -8.49 -20.74 9.70
C VAL A 70 -7.61 -19.89 8.83
N VAL A 71 -8.05 -18.64 8.58
CA VAL A 71 -7.29 -17.65 7.88
C VAL A 71 -6.25 -17.50 8.94
N SER A 72 -5.21 -18.32 8.79
CA SER A 72 -4.18 -18.45 9.80
C SER A 72 -3.78 -17.02 9.97
N GLU A 73 -3.95 -16.49 11.17
CA GLU A 73 -3.72 -15.08 11.42
C GLU A 73 -2.27 -14.84 11.03
N LYS A 74 -2.06 -14.33 9.83
CA LYS A 74 -0.77 -14.16 9.18
C LYS A 74 -0.51 -12.69 9.28
N THR A 75 0.63 -12.36 9.86
CA THR A 75 1.12 -11.00 9.78
C THR A 75 1.70 -10.83 8.39
N ILE A 76 1.21 -9.84 7.67
CA ILE A 76 1.57 -9.57 6.27
C ILE A 76 2.71 -8.56 6.26
N ASP A 77 3.81 -8.92 5.59
CA ASP A 77 4.97 -8.05 5.47
C ASP A 77 4.71 -7.01 4.37
N ILE A 78 4.81 -5.73 4.73
CA ILE A 78 4.50 -4.61 3.84
C ILE A 78 5.70 -3.66 3.74
N ILE A 79 5.98 -3.22 2.51
CA ILE A 79 6.87 -2.08 2.23
C ILE A 79 6.01 -0.91 1.74
N ILE A 80 6.29 0.30 2.23
CA ILE A 80 5.59 1.52 1.80
C ILE A 80 6.60 2.44 1.13
N LEU A 81 6.30 2.80 -0.12
CA LEU A 81 7.11 3.68 -0.95
C LEU A 81 6.39 5.00 -1.20
N ASN A 82 7.09 6.11 -0.94
CA ASN A 82 6.65 7.45 -1.27
C ASN A 82 6.81 7.69 -2.78
N GLY A 83 5.70 7.68 -3.52
CA GLY A 83 5.67 7.94 -4.96
C GLY A 83 5.28 9.37 -5.33
N VAL A 84 5.18 10.29 -4.36
CA VAL A 84 4.78 11.71 -4.55
C VAL A 84 5.79 12.72 -4.03
N GLY A 85 6.82 12.28 -3.29
CA GLY A 85 7.86 13.15 -2.74
C GLY A 85 7.37 14.04 -1.60
N THR A 86 6.23 13.70 -0.98
CA THR A 86 5.75 14.41 0.21
C THR A 86 6.47 13.86 1.43
N PRO A 87 7.27 14.66 2.16
CA PRO A 87 8.07 14.14 3.25
C PRO A 87 7.25 13.45 4.33
N GLY A 88 7.70 12.27 4.78
CA GLY A 88 7.08 11.55 5.89
C GLY A 88 5.78 10.79 5.55
N ILE A 89 5.19 10.97 4.37
CA ILE A 89 3.88 10.40 4.02
C ILE A 89 3.82 8.87 4.14
N ALA A 90 4.91 8.16 3.81
CA ALA A 90 5.01 6.71 3.95
C ALA A 90 5.05 6.28 5.43
N LYS A 91 5.77 7.04 6.27
CA LYS A 91 5.86 6.79 7.72
C LYS A 91 4.51 6.97 8.40
N GLU A 92 3.75 7.98 7.99
CA GLU A 92 2.40 8.23 8.50
C GLU A 92 1.48 7.04 8.26
N LEU A 93 1.44 6.52 7.03
CA LEU A 93 0.66 5.33 6.73
C LEU A 93 1.16 4.10 7.51
N ALA A 94 2.48 3.94 7.65
CA ALA A 94 3.04 2.82 8.42
C ALA A 94 2.59 2.83 9.88
N ILE A 95 2.48 4.00 10.52
CA ILE A 95 1.95 4.11 11.89
C ILE A 95 0.51 3.60 11.95
N VAL A 96 -0.33 4.01 11.00
CA VAL A 96 -1.74 3.58 10.92
C VAL A 96 -1.82 2.07 10.71
N LEU A 97 -1.03 1.51 9.78
CA LEU A 97 -1.08 0.09 9.45
C LEU A 97 -0.50 -0.81 10.54
N ASN A 98 0.62 -0.42 11.17
CA ASN A 98 1.20 -1.18 12.29
C ASN A 98 0.29 -1.22 13.53
N SER A 99 -0.70 -0.31 13.64
CA SER A 99 -1.70 -0.33 14.71
C SER A 99 -2.83 -1.34 14.49
N GLN A 100 -2.93 -1.94 13.31
CA GLN A 100 -4.02 -2.87 12.96
C GLN A 100 -3.75 -4.25 13.55
N VAL A 101 -4.69 -4.75 14.35
CA VAL A 101 -4.61 -6.06 15.02
C VAL A 101 -5.83 -6.93 14.69
N TYR A 102 -5.61 -8.25 14.66
CA TYR A 102 -6.68 -9.24 14.66
C TYR A 102 -7.42 -9.23 16.01
N GLU A 103 -8.58 -9.90 16.09
CA GLU A 103 -9.33 -10.04 17.35
C GLU A 103 -8.51 -10.72 18.46
N SER A 104 -7.54 -11.56 18.10
CA SER A 104 -6.59 -12.18 19.02
C SER A 104 -5.57 -11.21 19.63
N GLY A 105 -5.46 -9.99 19.09
CA GLY A 105 -4.41 -9.01 19.41
C GLY A 105 -3.11 -9.19 18.62
N LYS A 106 -3.02 -10.16 17.71
CA LYS A 106 -1.88 -10.30 16.80
C LYS A 106 -1.89 -9.18 15.74
N ASN A 107 -0.73 -8.63 15.39
CA ASN A 107 -0.62 -7.62 14.34
C ASN A 107 -1.02 -8.19 12.97
N LYS A 108 -1.84 -7.44 12.24
CA LYS A 108 -2.23 -7.76 10.85
C LYS A 108 -1.11 -7.48 9.87
N PHE A 109 -0.45 -6.34 10.06
CA PHE A 109 0.58 -5.83 9.16
C PHE A 109 1.89 -5.66 9.93
N PHE A 110 3.00 -5.88 9.23
CA PHE A 110 4.33 -5.56 9.72
C PHE A 110 5.03 -4.66 8.70
N ILE A 111 5.32 -3.44 9.13
CA ILE A 111 6.13 -2.47 8.39
C ILE A 111 7.33 -2.13 9.27
N PRO A 112 8.55 -2.55 8.88
CA PRO A 112 9.77 -2.07 9.53
C PRO A 112 9.83 -0.54 9.48
N THR A 113 9.91 0.11 10.65
CA THR A 113 10.01 1.58 10.78
C THR A 113 11.35 2.03 11.38
N GLU A 114 12.23 1.07 11.70
CA GLU A 114 13.55 1.38 12.23
C GLU A 114 14.46 1.93 11.11
N PRO A 115 15.31 2.93 11.41
CA PRO A 115 16.25 3.47 10.43
C PRO A 115 17.14 2.37 9.83
N GLY A 116 17.26 2.35 8.49
CA GLY A 116 18.07 1.36 7.77
C GLY A 116 17.39 0.02 7.54
N THR A 117 16.06 -0.06 7.66
CA THR A 117 15.26 -1.23 7.26
C THR A 117 14.45 -0.93 5.99
N ASP A 118 14.22 -1.94 5.15
CA ASP A 118 13.58 -1.78 3.83
C ASP A 118 12.04 -1.61 3.90
N GLY A 119 11.47 -1.31 5.07
CA GLY A 119 10.01 -1.19 5.26
C GLY A 119 9.42 0.14 4.79
N LEU A 120 10.24 1.19 4.78
CA LEU A 120 9.90 2.53 4.32
C LEU A 120 10.92 2.99 3.29
N GLY A 121 10.48 3.69 2.26
CA GLY A 121 11.40 4.28 1.30
C GLY A 121 10.72 5.17 0.27
N ASN A 122 11.50 5.56 -0.73
CA ASN A 122 11.04 6.31 -1.89
C ASN A 122 10.82 5.34 -3.06
N ALA A 123 9.83 5.63 -3.90
CA ALA A 123 9.67 4.92 -5.16
C ALA A 123 10.80 5.29 -6.13
N ASP A 124 10.83 4.63 -7.29
CA ASP A 124 11.78 4.93 -8.37
C ASP A 124 11.64 6.34 -8.94
N ASN A 125 10.47 6.97 -8.75
CA ASN A 125 10.18 8.35 -9.11
C ASN A 125 9.02 8.90 -8.23
N PHE A 126 8.76 10.21 -8.34
CA PHE A 126 7.74 10.91 -7.55
C PHE A 126 6.52 11.38 -8.36
N ASN A 127 6.23 10.77 -9.51
CA ASN A 127 5.16 11.19 -10.41
C ASN A 127 3.95 10.23 -10.43
N TYR A 128 3.83 9.36 -9.42
CA TYR A 128 2.74 8.39 -9.33
C TYR A 128 1.40 9.12 -9.19
N ALA A 129 0.58 9.08 -10.24
CA ALA A 129 -0.74 9.72 -10.23
C ALA A 129 -1.77 8.95 -9.38
N SER A 130 -1.58 7.65 -9.21
CA SER A 130 -2.48 6.79 -8.45
C SER A 130 -1.72 5.83 -7.57
N THR A 131 -2.24 5.59 -6.37
CA THR A 131 -1.69 4.67 -5.39
C THR A 131 -1.76 3.24 -5.92
N GLN A 132 -0.70 2.47 -5.72
CA GLN A 132 -0.59 1.09 -6.18
C GLN A 132 -0.40 0.17 -4.98
N ILE A 133 -1.15 -0.93 -4.93
CA ILE A 133 -1.03 -1.99 -3.95
C ILE A 133 -0.60 -3.24 -4.73
N ILE A 134 0.70 -3.52 -4.72
CA ILE A 134 1.32 -4.58 -5.51
C ILE A 134 1.42 -5.83 -4.64
N VAL A 135 0.81 -6.93 -5.08
CA VAL A 135 0.71 -8.18 -4.35
C VAL A 135 1.58 -9.24 -5.00
N TYR A 136 2.60 -9.72 -4.28
CA TYR A 136 3.54 -10.72 -4.81
C TYR A 136 3.18 -12.16 -4.40
N SER A 137 2.54 -12.34 -3.26
CA SER A 137 2.17 -13.65 -2.72
C SER A 137 0.67 -13.95 -2.85
N SER A 138 0.05 -13.69 -4.01
CA SER A 138 -1.40 -13.87 -4.21
C SER A 138 -1.88 -15.33 -4.25
N SER A 139 -0.97 -16.31 -4.32
CA SER A 139 -1.32 -17.71 -4.13
C SER A 139 -1.86 -18.00 -2.71
N GLU A 140 -1.61 -17.09 -1.77
CA GLU A 140 -2.16 -17.12 -0.42
C GLU A 140 -3.40 -16.21 -0.30
N ALA A 141 -4.55 -16.82 -0.02
CA ALA A 141 -5.82 -16.09 0.16
C ALA A 141 -5.75 -15.02 1.27
N SER A 142 -4.92 -15.23 2.30
CA SER A 142 -4.66 -14.26 3.37
C SER A 142 -4.06 -12.96 2.84
N VAL A 143 -3.12 -13.04 1.89
CA VAL A 143 -2.43 -11.87 1.31
C VAL A 143 -3.39 -11.10 0.40
N VAL A 144 -4.19 -11.80 -0.41
CA VAL A 144 -5.20 -11.13 -1.27
C VAL A 144 -6.28 -10.44 -0.43
N ASN A 145 -6.73 -11.06 0.66
CA ASN A 145 -7.68 -10.44 1.58
C ASN A 145 -7.08 -9.20 2.25
N ALA A 146 -5.82 -9.30 2.69
CA ALA A 146 -5.07 -8.17 3.23
C ALA A 146 -4.95 -7.01 2.23
N ALA A 147 -4.69 -7.28 0.95
CA ALA A 147 -4.64 -6.23 -0.08
C ALA A 147 -5.96 -5.47 -0.25
N ASN A 148 -7.10 -6.17 -0.15
CA ASN A 148 -8.42 -5.55 -0.18
C ASN A 148 -8.68 -4.72 1.09
N GLU A 149 -8.33 -5.26 2.26
CA GLU A 149 -8.43 -4.54 3.53
C GLU A 149 -7.55 -3.27 3.53
N LEU A 150 -6.33 -3.35 3.00
CA LEU A 150 -5.43 -2.20 2.84
C LEU A 150 -6.06 -1.14 1.94
N LYS A 151 -6.67 -1.53 0.83
CA LYS A 151 -7.37 -0.59 -0.05
C LYS A 151 -8.51 0.13 0.67
N ASP A 152 -9.25 -0.59 1.51
CA ASP A 152 -10.33 0.01 2.30
C ASP A 152 -9.80 0.97 3.37
N ILE A 153 -8.67 0.65 4.02
CA ILE A 153 -8.00 1.52 5.01
C ILE A 153 -7.43 2.77 4.35
N ILE A 154 -6.74 2.61 3.21
CA ILE A 154 -6.10 3.70 2.46
C ILE A 154 -7.16 4.57 1.76
N GLY A 155 -8.31 3.97 1.42
CA GLY A 155 -9.43 4.63 0.75
C GLY A 155 -9.23 4.87 -0.75
N VAL A 156 -8.01 4.67 -1.26
CA VAL A 156 -7.64 4.84 -2.66
C VAL A 156 -6.70 3.71 -3.13
N GLY A 157 -6.43 3.69 -4.42
CA GLY A 157 -5.42 2.82 -5.02
C GLY A 157 -5.96 1.61 -5.79
N ASN A 158 -5.10 1.12 -6.67
CA ASN A 158 -5.34 -0.03 -7.52
C ASN A 158 -4.54 -1.22 -7.03
N ILE A 159 -5.17 -2.40 -6.97
CA ILE A 159 -4.50 -3.64 -6.61
C ILE A 159 -3.93 -4.25 -7.90
N ASP A 160 -2.62 -4.46 -7.92
CA ASP A 160 -1.88 -5.13 -8.99
C ASP A 160 -1.30 -6.45 -8.44
N ILE A 161 -1.44 -7.54 -9.19
CA ILE A 161 -1.04 -8.88 -8.73
C ILE A 161 0.13 -9.37 -9.59
N ARG A 162 1.24 -9.74 -8.94
CA ARG A 162 2.49 -10.17 -9.59
C ARG A 162 2.96 -11.52 -9.04
N GLU A 163 2.30 -12.58 -9.49
CA GLU A 163 2.53 -13.97 -9.02
C GLU A 163 3.91 -14.55 -9.35
N ASP A 164 4.54 -14.05 -10.42
CA ASP A 164 5.80 -14.60 -10.94
C ASP A 164 7.04 -13.81 -10.49
N GLU A 165 6.85 -12.75 -9.69
CA GLU A 165 7.93 -11.91 -9.19
C GLU A 165 8.16 -12.20 -7.71
N ALA A 166 9.41 -12.50 -7.34
CA ALA A 166 9.78 -12.56 -5.93
C ALA A 166 10.15 -11.16 -5.45
N ALA A 167 9.47 -10.67 -4.43
CA ALA A 167 9.80 -9.44 -3.72
C ALA A 167 10.25 -9.74 -2.29
N GLY A 168 10.89 -8.76 -1.65
CA GLY A 168 11.28 -8.83 -0.24
C GLY A 168 10.12 -8.73 0.76
N SER A 169 8.87 -8.59 0.28
CA SER A 169 7.66 -8.46 1.10
C SER A 169 6.45 -9.13 0.43
N ASP A 170 5.39 -9.40 1.20
CA ASP A 170 4.13 -9.95 0.66
C ASP A 170 3.43 -8.90 -0.24
N ILE A 171 3.47 -7.63 0.18
CA ILE A 171 2.83 -6.49 -0.48
C ILE A 171 3.79 -5.28 -0.52
N ILE A 172 3.78 -4.54 -1.63
CA ILE A 172 4.41 -3.21 -1.75
C ILE A 172 3.31 -2.18 -2.03
N ILE A 173 3.28 -1.10 -1.25
CA ILE A 173 2.39 0.04 -1.46
C ILE A 173 3.21 1.18 -2.03
N ILE A 174 2.81 1.72 -3.19
CA ILE A 174 3.39 2.94 -3.74
C ILE A 174 2.34 4.05 -3.64
N LEU A 175 2.60 5.06 -2.81
CA LEU A 175 1.68 6.17 -2.57
C LEU A 175 1.69 7.13 -3.75
N GLY A 176 0.52 7.34 -4.35
CA GLY A 176 0.31 8.27 -5.46
C GLY A 176 -0.38 9.56 -5.01
N ALA A 177 -0.52 10.52 -5.93
CA ALA A 177 -1.11 11.83 -5.69
C ALA A 177 -2.60 11.81 -5.30
N ASP A 178 -3.24 10.65 -5.45
CA ASP A 178 -4.61 10.38 -5.00
C ASP A 178 -4.69 10.05 -3.50
N TYR A 179 -3.57 9.71 -2.85
CA TYR A 179 -3.52 9.48 -1.41
C TYR A 179 -3.38 10.80 -0.66
N SER A 180 -4.23 10.98 0.34
CA SER A 180 -4.17 12.10 1.27
C SER A 180 -4.14 11.55 2.69
N PRO A 181 -3.11 11.83 3.47
CA PRO A 181 -3.04 11.36 4.85
C PRO A 181 -4.16 12.00 5.69
N GLY A 182 -4.72 11.21 6.60
CA GLY A 182 -5.75 11.67 7.52
C GLY A 182 -5.16 12.52 8.64
N SER A 183 -4.94 13.81 8.39
CA SER A 183 -4.66 14.92 9.34
C SER A 183 -3.52 14.72 10.37
N ASP A 184 -2.52 15.60 10.28
CA ASP A 184 -1.62 16.09 11.34
C ASP A 184 -0.76 15.06 12.11
N VAL A 185 0.08 14.31 11.41
CA VAL A 185 1.31 13.79 12.02
C VAL A 185 2.44 14.66 11.49
N GLU A 186 2.94 15.59 12.32
CA GLU A 186 4.15 16.33 11.95
C GLU A 186 5.30 15.33 11.76
N ALA A 187 6.01 15.43 10.63
CA ALA A 187 7.20 14.63 10.39
C ALA A 187 8.20 14.90 11.52
N GLU A 188 8.44 13.89 12.36
CA GLU A 188 9.47 13.96 13.40
C GLU A 188 10.81 14.35 12.73
N PRO A 189 11.48 15.40 13.22
CA PRO A 189 12.77 15.81 12.66
C PRO A 189 13.77 14.65 12.81
N VAL A 190 14.53 14.37 11.75
CA VAL A 190 15.62 13.40 11.85
C VAL A 190 16.70 14.02 12.73
N GLU A 191 17.01 13.34 13.84
CA GLU A 191 18.17 13.71 14.65
C GLU A 191 19.44 13.33 13.90
N ILE A 192 20.23 14.35 13.55
CA ILE A 192 21.56 14.20 12.97
C ILE A 192 22.59 14.73 13.96
N SER A 193 23.68 13.98 14.13
CA SER A 193 24.76 14.38 15.02
C SER A 193 25.62 15.46 14.37
N GLY A 194 25.32 16.73 14.66
CA GLY A 194 26.14 17.88 14.24
C GLY A 194 25.60 18.59 13.00
N ILE A 195 26.46 19.42 12.39
CA ILE A 195 26.15 20.12 11.14
C ILE A 195 26.59 19.23 9.99
N VAL A 196 25.69 18.95 9.05
CA VAL A 196 26.02 18.20 7.82
C VAL A 196 26.66 19.16 6.82
N GLU A 197 27.95 18.97 6.56
CA GLU A 197 28.67 19.74 5.55
C GLU A 197 28.41 19.15 4.16
N MET A 198 28.13 19.99 3.16
CA MET A 198 27.83 19.52 1.82
C MET A 198 28.26 20.44 0.68
N VAL A 199 28.51 19.84 -0.48
CA VAL A 199 28.72 20.53 -1.76
C VAL A 199 27.52 20.28 -2.68
N ILE A 200 27.08 21.33 -3.40
CA ILE A 200 26.03 21.20 -4.41
C ILE A 200 26.60 21.50 -5.79
N LEU A 201 26.48 20.53 -6.69
CA LEU A 201 27.01 20.55 -8.04
C LEU A 201 25.88 20.68 -9.07
N ASN A 202 26.08 21.55 -10.06
CA ASN A 202 25.21 21.68 -11.21
C ASN A 202 25.64 20.70 -12.32
N GLY A 203 24.94 19.57 -12.42
CA GLY A 203 25.16 18.54 -13.43
C GLY A 203 24.24 18.64 -14.66
N GLU A 204 23.31 19.60 -14.70
CA GLU A 204 22.37 19.82 -15.81
C GLU A 204 22.82 20.98 -16.71
N GLY A 205 23.48 22.00 -16.14
CA GLY A 205 24.01 23.14 -16.88
C GLY A 205 23.14 24.40 -16.84
N THR A 206 21.99 24.37 -16.15
CA THR A 206 21.15 25.54 -15.92
C THR A 206 21.85 26.54 -15.01
N ALA A 207 21.91 27.79 -15.47
CA ALA A 207 22.57 28.85 -14.73
C ALA A 207 21.95 29.02 -13.33
N ARG A 208 22.82 29.04 -12.31
CA ARG A 208 22.47 29.21 -10.88
C ARG A 208 21.67 28.07 -10.25
N LEU A 209 21.50 26.93 -10.93
CA LEU A 209 20.73 25.81 -10.39
C LEU A 209 21.22 25.38 -9.00
N ALA A 210 22.51 25.14 -8.84
CA ALA A 210 23.11 24.76 -7.56
C ALA A 210 22.90 25.80 -6.44
N SER A 211 23.02 27.10 -6.77
CA SER A 211 22.78 28.18 -5.79
C SER A 211 21.30 28.32 -5.42
N THR A 212 20.39 28.07 -6.36
CA THR A 212 18.95 28.02 -6.06
C THR A 212 18.64 26.87 -5.11
N VAL A 213 19.19 25.69 -5.36
CA VAL A 213 18.98 24.52 -4.48
C VAL A 213 19.59 24.74 -3.10
N GLN A 214 20.78 25.34 -3.00
CA GLN A 214 21.34 25.77 -1.72
C GLN A 214 20.30 26.59 -0.92
N GLY A 215 19.72 27.62 -1.53
CA GLY A 215 18.73 28.45 -0.86
C GLY A 215 17.48 27.69 -0.42
N ILE A 216 17.04 26.69 -1.19
CA ILE A 216 15.89 25.83 -0.86
C ILE A 216 16.20 24.94 0.34
N LEU A 217 17.36 24.29 0.34
CA LEU A 217 17.74 23.35 1.40
C LEU A 217 18.07 24.10 2.70
N GLU A 218 18.90 25.15 2.64
CA GLU A 218 19.23 25.94 3.82
C GLU A 218 17.98 26.64 4.38
N GLY A 219 17.11 27.17 3.52
CA GLY A 219 15.85 27.77 3.94
C GLY A 219 14.86 26.80 4.57
N HIS A 220 14.98 25.50 4.31
CA HIS A 220 14.13 24.47 4.90
C HIS A 220 14.72 23.91 6.19
N PHE A 221 15.96 23.40 6.11
CA PHE A 221 16.59 22.67 7.21
C PHE A 221 17.20 23.58 8.27
N ASN A 222 17.60 24.82 7.93
CA ASN A 222 18.20 25.75 8.90
C ASN A 222 17.18 26.71 9.54
N THR A 223 15.90 26.35 9.60
CA THR A 223 14.82 27.24 10.07
C THR A 223 15.00 27.61 11.55
N ASP A 224 15.18 26.61 12.42
CA ASP A 224 15.26 26.81 13.88
C ASP A 224 16.70 26.75 14.41
N SER A 225 17.54 25.92 13.81
CA SER A 225 18.95 25.73 14.15
C SER A 225 19.74 25.42 12.89
N LYS A 226 21.07 25.63 12.90
CA LYS A 226 21.92 25.26 11.76
C LYS A 226 22.09 23.74 11.76
N VAL A 227 21.50 23.09 10.76
CA VAL A 227 21.51 21.65 10.52
C VAL A 227 22.44 21.30 9.35
N ILE A 228 22.46 22.13 8.32
CA ILE A 228 23.33 21.97 7.15
C ILE A 228 24.23 23.17 6.92
N GLU A 229 25.35 22.92 6.26
CA GLU A 229 26.26 23.93 5.74
C GLU A 229 26.65 23.59 4.29
N VAL A 230 26.16 24.40 3.34
CA VAL A 230 26.62 24.29 1.96
C VAL A 230 27.95 25.03 1.84
N THR A 231 29.05 24.27 1.83
CA THR A 231 30.41 24.82 1.82
C THR A 231 30.76 25.42 0.46
N GLU A 232 30.23 24.83 -0.63
CA GLU A 232 30.45 25.30 -1.99
C GLU A 232 29.27 24.95 -2.92
N THR A 233 29.03 25.82 -3.90
CA THR A 233 28.23 25.52 -5.10
C THR A 233 29.04 25.75 -6.36
N ARG A 234 29.10 24.77 -7.27
CA ARG A 234 29.82 24.88 -8.55
C ARG A 234 29.22 23.99 -9.63
N ASP A 235 29.77 24.05 -10.84
CA ASP A 235 29.42 23.10 -11.89
C ASP A 235 30.04 21.71 -11.60
N ALA A 236 29.34 20.65 -12.01
CA ALA A 236 29.90 19.31 -12.02
C ALA A 236 30.99 19.18 -13.10
N ASP A 237 31.63 18.02 -13.17
CA ASP A 237 32.64 17.69 -14.19
C ASP A 237 32.06 17.70 -15.62
N ASN A 238 30.75 17.48 -15.75
CA ASN A 238 30.00 17.57 -17.00
C ASN A 238 28.53 17.96 -16.75
N TRP A 239 27.81 18.32 -17.82
CA TRP A 239 26.38 18.66 -17.79
C TRP A 239 25.46 17.55 -18.33
N GLY A 240 25.94 16.30 -18.31
CA GLY A 240 25.23 15.15 -18.84
C GLY A 240 24.45 14.36 -17.79
N TYR A 241 24.32 14.88 -16.56
CA TYR A 241 23.62 14.17 -15.49
C TYR A 241 22.13 14.18 -15.77
N THR A 242 21.58 13.01 -16.06
CA THR A 242 20.14 12.88 -16.27
C THR A 242 19.38 12.68 -14.97
N GLN A 243 20.07 12.20 -13.92
CA GLN A 243 19.52 11.86 -12.63
C GLN A 243 20.27 12.62 -11.53
N THR A 244 19.53 13.15 -10.57
CA THR A 244 20.08 13.83 -9.41
C THR A 244 20.70 12.81 -8.48
N GLU A 245 21.86 13.09 -7.93
CA GLU A 245 22.60 12.16 -7.06
C GLU A 245 22.84 12.79 -5.70
N ILE A 246 22.48 12.08 -4.64
CA ILE A 246 22.75 12.45 -3.25
C ILE A 246 23.78 11.45 -2.74
N ILE A 247 25.04 11.87 -2.70
CA ILE A 247 26.19 11.00 -2.40
C ILE A 247 26.61 11.23 -0.95
N ILE A 248 26.55 10.18 -0.14
CA ILE A 248 26.93 10.17 1.28
C ILE A 248 28.38 9.66 1.40
N TYR A 249 29.21 10.39 2.17
CA TYR A 249 30.60 10.02 2.47
C TYR A 249 30.85 9.66 3.93
N THR A 250 29.86 9.85 4.80
CA THR A 250 29.96 9.60 6.24
C THR A 250 29.02 8.47 6.68
N ASP A 251 29.35 7.80 7.78
CA ASP A 251 28.49 6.83 8.46
C ASP A 251 27.87 7.42 9.75
N GLY A 252 27.74 8.76 9.80
CA GLY A 252 27.10 9.46 10.90
C GLY A 252 25.68 8.94 11.18
N GLU A 253 25.32 8.86 12.46
CA GLU A 253 23.97 8.46 12.87
C GLU A 253 22.93 9.43 12.26
N GLY A 254 21.87 8.87 11.68
CA GLY A 254 20.81 9.64 11.03
C GLY A 254 21.10 10.11 9.60
N ILE A 255 22.32 9.95 9.07
CA ILE A 255 22.68 10.54 7.75
C ILE A 255 21.88 9.97 6.57
N ASN A 256 21.55 8.67 6.59
CA ASN A 256 20.77 8.06 5.50
C ASN A 256 19.33 8.59 5.52
N ALA A 257 18.71 8.65 6.70
CA ALA A 257 17.37 9.22 6.86
C ALA A 257 17.36 10.72 6.49
N PHE A 258 18.44 11.43 6.77
CA PHE A 258 18.58 12.82 6.36
C PHE A 258 18.71 12.97 4.83
N ALA A 259 19.44 12.07 4.17
CA ALA A 259 19.52 12.03 2.71
C ALA A 259 18.16 11.76 2.06
N GLU A 260 17.33 10.91 2.68
CA GLU A 260 15.94 10.67 2.25
C GLU A 260 15.10 11.94 2.35
N GLN A 261 15.22 12.72 3.44
CA GLN A 261 14.52 14.01 3.54
C GLN A 261 14.97 15.00 2.47
N ILE A 262 16.26 15.03 2.14
CA ILE A 262 16.77 15.84 1.02
C ILE A 262 16.15 15.36 -0.30
N GLN A 263 16.12 14.04 -0.55
CA GLN A 263 15.54 13.46 -1.75
C GLN A 263 14.05 13.82 -1.90
N GLU A 264 13.27 13.69 -0.82
CA GLU A 264 11.86 14.08 -0.76
C GLU A 264 11.71 15.58 -1.01
N ARG A 265 12.54 16.41 -0.35
CA ARG A 265 12.50 17.86 -0.49
C ARG A 265 12.82 18.34 -1.91
N LEU A 266 13.75 17.67 -2.58
CA LEU A 266 14.08 17.95 -3.97
C LEU A 266 13.04 17.38 -4.94
N GLY A 267 12.26 16.38 -4.50
CA GLY A 267 11.33 15.65 -5.35
C GLY A 267 12.03 14.93 -6.51
N ALA A 268 13.33 14.62 -6.35
CA ALA A 268 14.16 13.98 -7.35
C ALA A 268 15.44 13.39 -6.74
N GLY A 269 16.05 12.49 -7.50
CA GLY A 269 17.39 11.97 -7.25
C GLY A 269 17.46 10.58 -6.64
N ILE A 270 18.68 10.06 -6.54
CA ILE A 270 19.01 8.75 -5.95
C ILE A 270 20.08 8.91 -4.89
N ILE A 271 19.97 8.13 -3.82
CA ILE A 271 20.93 8.13 -2.72
C ILE A 271 22.02 7.09 -3.01
N LYS A 272 23.28 7.51 -2.87
CA LYS A 272 24.47 6.66 -3.06
C LYS A 272 25.40 6.81 -1.86
N LYS A 273 26.19 5.76 -1.60
CA LYS A 273 27.37 5.84 -0.72
C LYS A 273 28.64 5.81 -1.56
N SER A 274 29.66 6.54 -1.13
CA SER A 274 30.97 6.56 -1.78
C SER A 274 32.07 6.80 -0.76
N ASP A 275 33.21 6.13 -0.91
CA ASP A 275 34.42 6.42 -0.12
C ASP A 275 35.29 7.50 -0.79
N ASN A 276 34.96 7.91 -2.02
CA ASN A 276 35.73 8.89 -2.78
C ASN A 276 35.25 10.32 -2.49
N ASN A 277 35.68 10.87 -1.36
CA ASN A 277 35.34 12.21 -0.90
C ASN A 277 36.41 13.24 -1.29
N ILE A 278 36.28 13.85 -2.46
CA ILE A 278 37.26 14.83 -2.97
C ILE A 278 37.14 16.17 -2.22
N ASP A 279 35.93 16.51 -1.80
CA ASP A 279 35.58 17.82 -1.24
C ASP A 279 35.64 17.85 0.29
N ASP A 280 35.94 16.71 0.94
CA ASP A 280 36.04 16.55 2.39
C ASP A 280 34.76 16.99 3.13
N VAL A 281 33.60 16.62 2.58
CA VAL A 281 32.25 16.93 3.11
C VAL A 281 31.47 15.67 3.49
N ASP A 282 30.40 15.80 4.28
CA ASP A 282 29.56 14.65 4.62
C ASP A 282 28.73 14.15 3.42
N MET A 283 28.35 15.07 2.54
CA MET A 283 27.46 14.78 1.41
C MET A 283 27.74 15.66 0.18
N THR A 284 27.57 15.11 -1.02
CA THR A 284 27.54 15.88 -2.28
C THR A 284 26.21 15.66 -2.98
N ILE A 285 25.59 16.75 -3.43
CA ILE A 285 24.37 16.70 -4.27
C ILE A 285 24.75 17.11 -5.69
N ILE A 286 24.54 16.23 -6.67
CA ILE A 286 24.73 16.54 -8.09
C ILE A 286 23.35 16.65 -8.74
N LEU A 287 22.99 17.83 -9.23
CA LEU A 287 21.67 18.10 -9.82
C LEU A 287 21.64 17.63 -11.27
N GLY A 288 20.75 16.69 -11.58
CA GLY A 288 20.51 16.19 -12.92
C GLY A 288 19.26 16.79 -13.57
N SER A 289 19.00 16.42 -14.83
CA SER A 289 17.84 16.91 -15.59
C SER A 289 16.48 16.44 -15.09
N ASP A 290 16.45 15.45 -14.18
CA ASP A 290 15.26 15.00 -13.47
C ASP A 290 14.77 16.00 -12.42
N TYR A 291 15.68 16.83 -11.88
CA TYR A 291 15.31 17.93 -11.01
C TYR A 291 14.72 19.07 -11.85
N THR A 292 13.41 19.25 -11.71
CA THR A 292 12.72 20.41 -12.27
C THR A 292 12.49 21.39 -11.12
N SER A 293 13.08 22.58 -11.21
CA SER A 293 12.92 23.63 -10.20
C SER A 293 11.42 23.91 -9.99
N GLN A 294 10.92 23.64 -8.78
CA GLN A 294 9.55 23.98 -8.39
C GLN A 294 9.37 25.49 -8.22
#